data_AF-A0A820R5R3-F1
#
_entry.id   AF-A0A820R5R3-F1
#
_cell.length_a   1.000
_cell.length_b   1.000
_cell.length_c   1.000
_cell.angle_alpha   90.00
_cell.angle_beta   90.00
_cell.angle_gamma   90.00
#
_symmetry.space_group_name_H-M   'P 1'
#
loop_
_entity.id
_entity.type
_entity.pdbx_description
1 polymer ?
#
loop_
_entity_poly.entity_id
_entity_poly.type
_entity_poly.pdbx_seq_one_letter_code
_entity_poly.pdbx_strand_id
1 'polypeptide(L)'
;FNYKKISLEDAFKKAAPKGVDVFFDNVGGDFFHEMVTKHMAPHGRVSICGSISNYNDTEKHKFPQINMDILMRELTIHGFRVFSFAKEYDTAFNDMVPLVKKVDKKER
;
A
#
# COMPACT_ATOMS: atom_id res chain seq x y z
N PHE A 1 -8.21 4.31 10.62
CA PHE A 1 -9.68 4.42 10.45
C PHE A 1 -10.26 3.04 10.13
N ASN A 2 -11.58 2.83 10.23
CA ASN A 2 -12.22 1.57 9.85
C ASN A 2 -12.94 1.72 8.51
N TYR A 3 -12.35 1.21 7.43
CA TYR A 3 -12.87 1.32 6.06
C TYR A 3 -14.20 0.57 5.82
N LYS A 4 -14.65 -0.27 6.77
CA LYS A 4 -15.99 -0.89 6.73
C LYS A 4 -17.09 -0.01 7.30
N LYS A 5 -16.74 1.06 8.01
CA LYS A 5 -17.68 1.94 8.72
C LYS A 5 -17.70 3.37 8.20
N ILE A 6 -16.60 3.82 7.59
CA ILE A 6 -16.48 5.18 7.07
C ILE A 6 -15.92 5.16 5.66
N SER A 7 -16.24 6.20 4.89
CA SER A 7 -15.69 6.41 3.55
C SER A 7 -14.16 6.49 3.57
N LEU A 8 -13.51 5.86 2.60
CA LEU A 8 -12.07 5.98 2.38
C LEU A 8 -11.68 7.42 2.08
N GLU A 9 -12.50 8.13 1.32
CA GLU A 9 -12.27 9.52 0.97
C GLU A 9 -12.17 10.44 2.19
N ASP A 10 -13.13 10.33 3.13
CA ASP A 10 -13.13 11.12 4.37
C ASP A 10 -11.92 10.76 5.25
N ALA A 11 -11.60 9.48 5.30
CA ALA A 11 -10.49 8.96 6.07
C ALA A 11 -9.15 9.51 5.57
N PHE A 12 -8.92 9.48 4.25
CA PHE A 12 -7.67 9.96 3.65
C PHE A 12 -7.60 11.47 3.60
N LYS A 13 -8.68 12.20 3.34
CA LYS A 13 -8.69 13.66 3.45
C LYS A 13 -8.28 14.14 4.85
N LYS A 14 -8.71 13.42 5.90
CA LYS A 14 -8.32 13.73 7.28
C LYS A 14 -6.88 13.34 7.61
N ALA A 15 -6.46 12.14 7.20
CA ALA A 15 -5.15 11.60 7.57
C ALA A 15 -3.99 12.14 6.70
N ALA A 16 -4.27 12.40 5.43
CA ALA A 16 -3.32 12.79 4.39
C ALA A 16 -3.95 13.87 3.48
N PRO A 17 -4.20 15.09 4.00
CA PRO A 17 -4.89 16.15 3.25
C PRO A 17 -4.13 16.62 2.00
N LYS A 18 -2.83 16.34 1.91
CA LYS A 18 -1.99 16.65 0.75
C LYS A 18 -1.80 15.46 -0.21
N GLY A 19 -2.49 14.36 0.05
CA GLY A 19 -2.29 13.08 -0.62
C GLY A 19 -1.27 12.18 0.09
N VAL A 20 -1.20 10.94 -0.37
CA VAL A 20 -0.35 9.87 0.16
C VAL A 20 0.92 9.76 -0.68
N ASP A 21 2.08 9.94 -0.04
CA ASP A 21 3.39 9.82 -0.72
C ASP A 21 3.80 8.37 -0.97
N VAL A 22 3.47 7.47 -0.02
CA VAL A 22 3.83 6.06 -0.09
C VAL A 22 2.63 5.21 0.31
N PHE A 23 2.26 4.27 -0.57
CA PHE A 23 1.22 3.29 -0.31
C PHE A 23 1.79 1.87 -0.41
N PHE A 24 1.69 1.10 0.67
CA PHE A 24 2.07 -0.31 0.69
C PHE A 24 0.80 -1.15 0.61
N ASP A 25 0.53 -1.70 -0.58
CA ASP A 25 -0.71 -2.39 -0.87
C ASP A 25 -0.62 -3.89 -0.59
N ASN A 26 -1.52 -4.37 0.25
CA ASN A 26 -1.75 -5.79 0.53
C ASN A 26 -3.16 -6.24 0.12
N VAL A 27 -4.05 -5.27 -0.13
CA VAL A 27 -5.48 -5.51 -0.28
C VAL A 27 -5.84 -5.65 -1.74
N GLY A 28 -5.35 -4.76 -2.60
CA GLY A 28 -5.75 -4.69 -4.00
C GLY A 28 -7.18 -4.20 -4.17
N GLY A 29 -7.82 -4.63 -5.27
CA GLY A 29 -9.22 -4.37 -5.52
C GLY A 29 -9.61 -2.90 -5.61
N ASP A 30 -10.86 -2.62 -5.23
CA ASP A 30 -11.42 -1.26 -5.20
C ASP A 30 -10.65 -0.32 -4.26
N PHE A 31 -10.04 -0.86 -3.21
CA PHE A 31 -9.22 -0.07 -2.29
C PHE A 31 -7.99 0.50 -2.99
N PHE A 32 -7.25 -0.35 -3.72
CA PHE A 32 -6.11 0.09 -4.54
C PHE A 32 -6.55 1.07 -5.61
N HIS A 33 -7.64 0.77 -6.31
CA HIS A 33 -8.16 1.64 -7.36
C HIS A 33 -8.52 3.03 -6.82
N GLU A 34 -9.26 3.13 -5.71
CA GLU A 34 -9.60 4.41 -5.08
C GLU A 34 -8.37 5.17 -4.60
N MET A 35 -7.40 4.47 -3.98
CA MET A 35 -6.14 5.07 -3.55
C MET A 35 -5.39 5.73 -4.72
N VAL A 36 -5.17 4.98 -5.82
CA VAL A 36 -4.41 5.46 -6.97
C VAL A 36 -5.14 6.59 -7.69
N THR A 37 -6.46 6.49 -7.85
CA THR A 37 -7.25 7.47 -8.62
C THR A 37 -7.53 8.76 -7.84
N LYS A 38 -7.58 8.73 -6.50
CA LYS A 38 -8.02 9.90 -5.72
C LYS A 38 -7.04 10.40 -4.67
N HIS A 39 -6.18 9.55 -4.14
CA HIS A 39 -5.53 9.85 -2.86
C HIS A 39 -4.00 9.92 -2.91
N MET A 40 -3.36 9.41 -3.96
CA MET A 40 -1.91 9.56 -4.12
C MET A 40 -1.50 11.02 -4.35
N ALA A 41 -0.41 11.44 -3.71
CA ALA A 41 0.26 12.71 -3.99
C ALA A 41 1.05 12.63 -5.31
N PRO A 42 1.38 13.77 -5.96
CA PRO A 42 2.33 13.81 -7.07
C PRO A 42 3.67 13.15 -6.71
N HIS A 43 4.25 12.41 -7.63
CA HIS A 43 5.45 11.58 -7.48
C HIS A 43 5.34 10.48 -6.40
N GLY A 44 4.10 10.13 -6.02
CA GLY A 44 3.83 9.10 -5.04
C GLY A 44 4.28 7.71 -5.50
N ARG A 45 4.59 6.85 -4.52
CA ARG A 45 5.11 5.50 -4.74
C ARG A 45 4.17 4.44 -4.17
N VAL A 46 3.88 3.43 -4.98
CA VAL A 46 3.06 2.29 -4.58
C VAL A 46 3.89 1.01 -4.65
N SER A 47 3.89 0.27 -3.54
CA SER A 47 4.46 -1.07 -3.45
C SER A 47 3.33 -2.08 -3.39
N ILE A 48 3.17 -2.90 -4.43
CA ILE A 48 2.15 -3.95 -4.49
C ILE A 48 2.75 -5.24 -3.91
N CYS A 49 2.38 -5.59 -2.70
CA CYS A 49 2.79 -6.83 -2.03
C CYS A 49 1.77 -7.96 -2.22
N GLY A 50 0.50 -7.62 -2.42
CA GLY A 50 -0.56 -8.60 -2.56
C GLY A 50 -1.92 -7.97 -2.91
N SER A 51 -2.90 -8.84 -3.11
CA SER A 51 -4.27 -8.48 -3.50
C SER A 51 -5.29 -9.36 -2.78
N ILE A 52 -5.25 -9.39 -1.44
CA ILE A 52 -6.06 -10.33 -0.63
C ILE A 52 -7.56 -10.24 -0.93
N SER A 53 -8.07 -9.09 -1.38
CA SER A 53 -9.48 -8.95 -1.75
C SER A 53 -9.88 -9.82 -2.94
N ASN A 54 -8.92 -10.26 -3.75
CA ASN A 54 -9.17 -10.96 -5.01
C ASN A 54 -8.76 -12.44 -5.01
N TYR A 55 -8.10 -12.94 -3.95
CA TYR A 55 -7.54 -14.30 -3.98
C TYR A 55 -8.60 -15.39 -4.09
N ASN A 56 -9.81 -15.14 -3.60
CA ASN A 56 -10.91 -16.10 -3.63
C ASN A 56 -11.91 -15.84 -4.77
N ASP A 57 -11.65 -14.85 -5.63
CA ASP A 57 -12.53 -14.56 -6.75
C ASP A 57 -12.45 -15.69 -7.79
N THR A 58 -13.62 -16.21 -8.19
CA THR A 58 -13.71 -17.22 -9.25
C THR A 58 -13.65 -16.61 -10.66
N GLU A 59 -13.79 -15.29 -10.75
CA GLU A 59 -13.79 -14.53 -12.01
C GLU A 59 -12.77 -13.39 -11.95
N LYS A 60 -12.27 -12.99 -13.12
CA LYS A 60 -11.36 -11.84 -13.21
C LYS A 60 -12.13 -10.55 -13.01
N HIS A 61 -11.79 -9.80 -11.96
CA HIS A 61 -12.26 -8.43 -11.78
C HIS A 61 -11.74 -7.53 -12.90
N LYS A 62 -12.65 -6.80 -13.55
CA LYS A 62 -12.29 -5.72 -14.48
C LYS A 62 -12.17 -4.43 -13.68
N PHE A 63 -10.95 -3.89 -13.63
CA PHE A 63 -10.73 -2.57 -13.05
C PHE A 63 -10.81 -1.49 -14.13
N PRO A 64 -11.41 -0.34 -13.82
CA PRO A 64 -11.28 0.84 -14.68
C PRO A 64 -9.81 1.21 -14.88
N GLN A 65 -9.52 1.86 -15.99
CA GLN A 65 -8.16 2.19 -16.37
C GLN A 65 -7.60 3.32 -15.51
N ILE A 66 -6.45 3.07 -14.87
CA ILE A 66 -5.75 4.03 -13.99
C ILE A 66 -4.56 4.72 -14.67
N ASN A 67 -4.34 4.50 -15.98
CA ASN A 67 -3.15 4.97 -16.67
C ASN A 67 -3.00 6.50 -16.67
N MET A 68 -4.12 7.23 -16.81
CA MET A 68 -4.09 8.69 -16.75
C MET A 68 -3.82 9.20 -15.34
N ASP A 69 -4.33 8.52 -14.31
CA ASP A 69 -4.08 8.85 -12.91
C ASP A 69 -2.60 8.71 -12.54
N ILE A 70 -1.97 7.64 -13.04
CA ILE A 70 -0.54 7.39 -12.90
C ILE A 70 0.26 8.44 -13.63
N LEU A 71 -0.10 8.74 -14.89
CA LEU A 71 0.59 9.72 -15.72
C LEU A 71 0.53 11.13 -15.11
N MET A 72 -0.67 11.60 -14.78
CA MET A 72 -0.90 12.96 -14.29
C MET A 72 -0.26 13.25 -12.94
N ARG A 73 -0.01 12.22 -12.13
CA ARG A 73 0.67 12.32 -10.84
C ARG A 73 2.09 11.77 -10.85
N GLU A 74 2.60 11.33 -12.00
CA GLU A 74 3.93 10.72 -12.13
C GLU A 74 4.19 9.60 -11.10
N LEU A 75 3.19 8.73 -10.90
CA LEU A 75 3.27 7.68 -9.88
C LEU A 75 4.26 6.59 -10.28
N THR A 76 5.01 6.10 -9.30
CA THR A 76 5.78 4.84 -9.45
C THR A 76 5.00 3.71 -8.81
N ILE A 77 4.68 2.68 -9.59
CA ILE A 77 4.03 1.47 -9.09
C ILE A 77 4.98 0.29 -9.28
N HIS A 78 5.31 -0.40 -8.18
CA HIS A 78 6.30 -1.47 -8.16
C HIS A 78 5.76 -2.71 -7.45
N GLY A 79 5.91 -3.88 -8.07
CA GLY A 79 5.59 -5.16 -7.45
C GLY A 79 6.66 -5.58 -6.45
N PHE A 80 6.28 -5.87 -5.21
CA PHE A 80 7.17 -6.33 -4.15
C PHE A 80 6.94 -7.80 -3.85
N ARG A 81 7.94 -8.64 -4.12
CA ARG A 81 7.97 -10.03 -3.66
C ARG A 81 9.17 -10.20 -2.77
N VAL A 82 8.96 -10.71 -1.55
CA VAL A 82 10.03 -10.90 -0.57
C VAL A 82 11.20 -11.70 -1.15
N PHE A 83 10.93 -12.74 -1.95
CA PHE A 83 11.95 -13.59 -2.57
C PHE A 83 12.84 -12.88 -3.60
N SER A 84 12.42 -11.75 -4.14
CA SER A 84 13.26 -10.95 -5.04
C SER A 84 14.43 -10.26 -4.31
N PHE A 85 14.37 -10.19 -2.98
CA PHE A 85 15.33 -9.48 -2.13
C PHE A 85 16.10 -10.43 -1.19
N ALA A 86 16.36 -11.66 -1.65
CA ALA A 86 17.02 -12.67 -0.83
C ALA A 86 18.43 -12.27 -0.35
N LYS A 87 19.14 -11.42 -1.11
CA LYS A 87 20.48 -10.94 -0.75
C LYS A 87 20.46 -9.98 0.43
N GLU A 88 19.32 -9.33 0.66
CA GLU A 88 19.12 -8.31 1.67
C GLU A 88 18.56 -8.89 2.97
N TYR A 89 18.26 -10.19 3.03
CA TYR A 89 17.59 -10.83 4.19
C TYR A 89 18.37 -10.69 5.48
N ASP A 90 19.67 -11.00 5.47
CA ASP A 90 20.49 -10.93 6.68
C ASP A 90 20.60 -9.50 7.21
N THR A 91 20.76 -8.53 6.30
CA THR A 91 20.77 -7.11 6.64
C THR A 91 19.43 -6.69 7.26
N ALA A 92 18.32 -6.98 6.58
CA ALA A 92 16.98 -6.63 7.05
C ALA A 92 16.67 -7.29 8.41
N PHE A 93 17.06 -8.55 8.60
CA PHE A 93 16.88 -9.25 9.87
C PHE A 93 17.66 -8.58 11.00
N ASN A 94 18.94 -8.29 10.77
CA ASN A 94 19.79 -7.63 11.77
C ASN A 94 19.31 -6.22 12.13
N ASP A 95 18.73 -5.49 11.18
CA ASP A 95 18.14 -4.17 11.40
C ASP A 95 16.82 -4.24 12.18
N MET A 96 15.99 -5.27 11.93
CA MET A 96 14.69 -5.44 12.59
C MET A 96 14.78 -5.95 14.03
N VAL A 97 15.71 -6.87 14.33
CA VAL A 97 15.87 -7.46 15.68
C VAL A 97 15.91 -6.42 16.81
N PRO A 98 16.72 -5.34 16.75
CA PRO A 98 16.76 -4.35 17.82
C PRO A 98 15.46 -3.54 17.93
N LEU A 99 14.72 -3.34 16.82
CA LEU A 99 13.44 -2.64 16.83
C LEU A 99 12.37 -3.46 17.56
N VAL A 100 12.28 -4.76 17.27
CA VAL A 100 11.33 -5.68 17.94
C VAL A 100 11.58 -5.73 19.45
N LYS A 101 12.85 -5.84 19.86
CA LYS A 101 13.25 -5.84 21.28
C LYS A 101 12.90 -4.53 22.02
N LYS A 102 12.82 -3.40 21.31
CA LYS A 102 12.41 -2.11 21.90
C LYS A 102 10.90 -2.01 22.07
N VAL A 103 10.11 -2.60 21.17
CA VAL A 103 8.64 -2.62 21.26
C VAL A 103 8.18 -3.47 22.44
N ASP A 104 8.75 -4.67 22.63
CA ASP A 104 8.42 -5.56 23.76
C ASP A 104 8.71 -4.93 25.14
N LYS A 105 9.62 -3.94 25.20
CA LYS A 105 9.92 -3.19 26.43
C LYS A 105 8.98 -2.01 26.68
N LYS A 106 8.21 -1.55 25.69
CA LYS A 106 7.28 -0.42 25.81
C LYS A 106 5.84 -0.86 26.07
N GLU A 107 5.51 -2.13 25.82
CA GLU A 107 4.19 -2.72 26.07
C GLU A 107 4.15 -3.61 27.33
N ARG A 108 5.21 -3.56 28.15
CA ARG A 108 5.22 -4.02 29.54
C ARG A 108 5.35 -2.83 30.47
#